data_AF-A0A6G0NUK4-F1
#
_entry.id   AF-A0A6G0NUK4-F1
#
_cell.length_a   1.000
_cell.length_b   1.000
_cell.length_c   1.000
_cell.angle_alpha   90.00
_cell.angle_beta   90.00
_cell.angle_gamma   90.00
#
_symmetry.space_group_name_H-M   'P 1'
#
loop_
_entity.id
_entity.type
_entity.pdbx_description
1 polymer ?
#
loop_
_entity_poly.entity_id
_entity_poly.type
_entity_poly.pdbx_seq_one_letter_code
_entity_poly.pdbx_strand_id
1 'polypeptide(L)'
;MQKRPGQDTINVQGPQADRYQHDWAVLVDKGYQGLQDEFRTIQPKKGAARGPPLTADERSESDRISHDRVQVENYFGRLKKLWGVCSHKWTWDRQTYNMFFRIWRALPALRGTSDQTRP
;
A
#
# COMPACT_ATOMS: atom_id res chain seq x y z
N MET A 1 14.89 1.07 -7.36
CA MET A 1 14.24 -0.23 -7.04
C MET A 1 14.59 -1.15 -8.18
N GLN A 2 15.56 -2.04 -7.98
CA GLN A 2 16.17 -2.75 -9.10
C GLN A 2 15.19 -3.74 -9.75
N LYS A 3 15.28 -3.81 -11.07
CA LYS A 3 14.61 -4.84 -11.86
C LYS A 3 15.21 -6.20 -11.54
N ARG A 4 14.37 -7.22 -11.56
CA ARG A 4 14.84 -8.60 -11.40
C ARG A 4 15.43 -9.10 -12.72
N PRO A 5 16.27 -10.14 -12.70
CA PRO A 5 16.77 -10.77 -13.91
C PRO A 5 15.61 -11.16 -14.84
N GLY A 6 15.70 -10.78 -16.12
CA GLY A 6 14.65 -11.03 -17.12
C GLY A 6 13.56 -9.96 -17.21
N GLN A 7 13.60 -8.94 -16.35
CA GLN A 7 12.72 -7.76 -16.43
C GLN A 7 13.42 -6.53 -17.07
N ASP A 8 14.71 -6.65 -17.39
CA ASP A 8 15.52 -5.57 -17.97
C ASP A 8 14.99 -5.11 -19.34
N THR A 9 14.37 -6.03 -20.09
CA THR A 9 13.72 -5.78 -21.38
C THR A 9 12.45 -4.93 -21.28
N ILE A 10 11.89 -4.76 -20.08
CA ILE A 10 10.69 -3.92 -19.88
C ILE A 10 11.12 -2.46 -19.94
N ASN A 11 10.78 -1.79 -21.04
CA ASN A 11 11.07 -0.38 -21.21
C ASN A 11 10.09 0.46 -20.38
N VAL A 12 10.62 1.16 -19.37
CA VAL A 12 9.85 2.05 -18.52
C VAL A 12 10.13 3.48 -18.96
N GLN A 13 9.19 4.07 -19.70
CA GLN A 13 9.27 5.45 -20.18
C GLN A 13 9.11 6.46 -19.04
N GLY A 14 9.56 7.70 -19.27
CA GLY A 14 9.46 8.81 -18.33
C GLY A 14 10.82 9.40 -17.94
N PRO A 15 10.84 10.40 -17.05
CA PRO A 15 12.05 11.12 -16.66
C PRO A 15 13.17 10.19 -16.19
N GLN A 16 14.40 10.58 -16.50
CA GLN A 16 15.63 9.91 -16.05
C GLN A 16 15.72 8.42 -16.45
N ALA A 17 15.03 8.00 -17.51
CA ALA A 17 15.10 6.62 -18.03
C ALA A 17 16.54 6.19 -18.33
N ASP A 18 17.34 7.07 -18.94
CA ASP A 18 18.72 6.77 -19.35
C ASP A 18 19.66 6.52 -18.15
N ARG A 19 19.39 7.20 -17.02
CA ARG A 19 20.19 7.10 -15.80
C ARG A 19 19.83 5.88 -14.95
N TYR A 20 18.63 5.36 -15.12
CA TYR A 20 18.02 4.34 -14.25
C TYR A 20 17.41 3.20 -15.09
N GLN A 21 18.17 2.69 -16.06
CA GLN A 21 17.70 1.66 -17.00
C GLN A 21 17.37 0.32 -16.31
N HIS A 22 18.14 0.00 -15.26
CA HIS A 22 17.98 -1.21 -14.44
C HIS A 22 17.04 -1.02 -13.25
N ASP A 23 16.43 0.15 -13.11
CA ASP A 23 15.52 0.45 -12.01
C ASP A 23 14.07 0.61 -12.50
N TRP A 24 13.14 0.19 -11.67
CA TRP A 24 11.73 0.52 -11.80
C TRP A 24 11.52 2.02 -11.55
N ALA A 25 10.65 2.63 -12.36
CA ALA A 25 10.12 3.95 -12.05
C ALA A 25 8.98 3.82 -11.05
N VAL A 26 8.95 4.73 -10.08
CA VAL A 26 7.92 4.80 -9.05
C VAL A 26 6.97 5.94 -9.40
N LEU A 27 5.69 5.62 -9.61
CA LEU A 27 4.65 6.64 -9.77
C LEU A 27 4.29 7.21 -8.40
N VAL A 28 4.40 8.53 -8.23
CA VAL A 28 4.30 9.18 -6.92
C VAL A 28 3.20 10.25 -6.93
N ASP A 29 2.54 10.45 -5.80
CA ASP A 29 1.52 11.49 -5.66
C ASP A 29 2.12 12.91 -5.61
N LYS A 30 1.34 13.90 -6.05
CA LYS A 30 1.72 15.31 -6.11
C LYS A 30 2.14 15.88 -4.74
N GLY A 31 1.68 15.30 -3.64
CA GLY A 31 2.07 15.66 -2.27
C GLY A 31 3.48 15.20 -1.87
N TYR A 32 4.06 14.22 -2.57
CA TYR A 32 5.35 13.62 -2.23
C TYR A 32 6.47 14.16 -3.11
N GLN A 33 6.60 15.49 -3.15
CA GLN A 33 7.72 16.15 -3.85
C GLN A 33 9.00 15.97 -3.03
N GLY A 34 10.06 15.42 -3.62
CA GLY A 34 11.34 15.18 -2.94
C GLY A 34 11.88 13.75 -3.07
N LEU A 35 11.02 12.76 -3.34
CA LEU A 35 11.47 11.36 -3.47
C LEU A 35 12.37 11.11 -4.69
N GLN A 36 12.42 12.05 -5.65
CA GLN A 36 13.28 11.94 -6.84
C GLN A 36 14.77 11.90 -6.53
N ASP A 37 15.19 12.35 -5.33
CA ASP A 37 16.59 12.39 -4.93
C ASP A 37 17.11 10.99 -4.53
N GLU A 38 16.22 10.10 -4.13
CA GLU A 38 16.54 8.74 -3.66
C GLU A 38 16.05 7.65 -4.63
N PHE A 39 14.97 7.91 -5.37
CA PHE A 39 14.36 6.96 -6.29
C PHE A 39 14.09 7.58 -7.66
N ARG A 40 14.05 6.73 -8.70
CA ARG A 40 13.51 7.13 -10.00
C ARG A 40 11.99 7.32 -9.88
N THR A 41 11.54 8.55 -9.70
CA THR A 41 10.10 8.87 -9.54
C THR A 41 9.49 9.55 -10.76
N ILE A 42 8.27 9.15 -11.12
CA ILE A 42 7.40 9.86 -12.06
C ILE A 42 6.34 10.57 -11.21
N GLN A 43 6.45 11.89 -11.10
CA GLN A 43 5.56 12.69 -10.25
C GLN A 43 4.92 13.84 -11.05
N PRO A 44 3.63 14.13 -10.82
CA PRO A 44 2.99 15.29 -11.44
C PRO A 44 3.70 16.57 -11.01
N LYS A 45 3.89 17.49 -11.96
CA LYS A 45 4.45 18.81 -11.65
C LYS A 45 3.52 19.57 -10.71
N LYS A 46 4.07 20.09 -9.62
CA LYS A 46 3.37 20.97 -8.70
C LYS A 46 3.57 22.42 -9.12
N GLY A 47 2.47 23.16 -9.26
CA GLY A 47 2.54 24.60 -9.50
C GLY A 47 3.22 25.31 -8.32
N ALA A 48 4.11 26.25 -8.62
CA ALA A 48 4.80 27.03 -7.60
C ALA A 48 3.81 27.94 -6.87
N ALA A 49 3.84 27.96 -5.53
CA ALA A 49 2.99 28.86 -4.74
C ALA A 49 3.37 30.34 -4.92
N ARG A 50 4.61 30.63 -5.31
CA ARG A 50 5.15 31.97 -5.57
C ARG A 50 6.03 31.97 -6.83
N GLY A 51 5.55 31.39 -7.92
CA GLY A 51 6.27 31.33 -9.19
C GLY A 51 5.33 31.32 -10.38
N PRO A 52 5.87 31.25 -11.62
CA PRO A 52 5.06 31.20 -12.82
C PRO A 52 4.10 30.00 -12.77
N PRO A 53 2.86 30.18 -13.24
CA PRO A 53 1.93 29.07 -13.38
C PRO A 53 2.49 28.04 -14.38
N LEU A 54 2.14 26.76 -14.17
CA LEU A 54 2.51 25.68 -15.09
C LEU A 54 2.00 25.99 -16.50
N THR A 55 2.81 25.68 -17.51
CA THR A 55 2.41 25.81 -18.91
C THR A 55 1.28 24.82 -19.23
N ALA A 56 0.58 25.02 -20.35
CA ALA A 56 -0.50 24.14 -20.77
C ALA A 56 -0.01 22.69 -20.94
N ASP A 57 1.16 22.50 -21.55
CA ASP A 57 1.76 21.18 -21.80
C ASP A 57 2.15 20.48 -20.48
N GLU A 58 2.74 21.21 -19.53
CA GLU A 58 3.07 20.66 -18.22
C GLU A 58 1.83 20.23 -17.44
N ARG A 59 0.72 20.95 -17.63
CA ARG A 59 -0.57 20.66 -17.00
C ARG A 59 -1.20 19.42 -17.60
N SER A 60 -1.17 19.29 -18.94
CA SER A 60 -1.64 18.09 -19.64
C SER A 60 -0.87 16.84 -19.24
N GLU A 61 0.46 16.92 -19.15
CA GLU A 61 1.28 15.79 -18.70
C GLU A 61 1.03 15.44 -17.23
N SER A 62 0.89 16.45 -16.36
CA SER A 62 0.51 16.24 -14.95
C SER A 62 -0.85 15.55 -14.83
N ASP A 63 -1.82 15.92 -15.66
CA ASP A 63 -3.15 15.31 -15.66
C ASP A 63 -3.10 13.87 -16.17
N ARG A 64 -2.29 13.58 -17.19
CA ARG A 64 -2.06 12.21 -17.68
C ARG A 64 -1.44 11.31 -16.59
N ILE A 65 -0.40 11.79 -15.92
CA ILE A 65 0.26 11.09 -14.81
C ILE A 65 -0.73 10.88 -13.64
N SER A 66 -1.54 11.89 -13.33
CA SER A 66 -2.54 11.81 -12.26
C SER A 66 -3.67 10.82 -12.61
N HIS A 67 -4.06 10.75 -13.89
CA HIS A 67 -5.06 9.83 -14.39
C HIS A 67 -4.61 8.36 -14.27
N ASP A 68 -3.37 8.04 -14.64
CA ASP A 68 -2.82 6.68 -14.49
C ASP A 68 -2.86 6.20 -13.03
N ARG A 69 -2.71 7.12 -12.09
CA ARG A 69 -2.78 6.84 -10.66
C ARG A 69 -4.19 6.48 -10.17
N VAL A 70 -5.24 6.90 -10.86
CA VAL A 70 -6.64 6.65 -10.45
C VAL A 70 -6.93 5.15 -10.31
N GLN A 71 -6.31 4.30 -11.14
CA GLN A 71 -6.47 2.85 -11.01
C GLN A 71 -5.92 2.33 -9.68
N VAL A 72 -4.72 2.80 -9.29
CA VAL A 72 -4.06 2.44 -8.04
C VAL A 72 -4.87 2.94 -6.85
N GLU A 73 -5.33 4.19 -6.88
CA GLU A 73 -6.18 4.76 -5.83
C GLU A 73 -7.51 4.00 -5.67
N ASN A 74 -8.17 3.65 -6.77
CA ASN A 74 -9.39 2.87 -6.74
C ASN A 74 -9.18 1.49 -6.14
N TYR A 75 -8.05 0.84 -6.46
CA TYR A 75 -7.69 -0.45 -5.87
C TYR A 75 -7.51 -0.34 -4.35
N PHE A 76 -6.67 0.58 -3.89
CA PHE A 76 -6.45 0.77 -2.45
C PHE A 76 -7.69 1.26 -1.71
N GLY A 77 -8.54 2.07 -2.36
CA GLY A 77 -9.82 2.49 -1.82
C GLY A 77 -10.79 1.31 -1.60
N ARG A 78 -10.86 0.38 -2.56
CA ARG A 78 -11.63 -0.88 -2.41
C ARG A 78 -11.05 -1.76 -1.32
N LEU A 79 -9.72 -1.87 -1.27
CA LEU A 79 -9.02 -2.64 -0.26
C LEU A 79 -9.31 -2.10 1.15
N LYS A 80 -9.21 -0.79 1.36
CA LYS A 80 -9.55 -0.14 2.64
C LYS A 80 -11.01 -0.39 3.03
N LYS A 81 -11.95 -0.31 2.08
CA LYS A 81 -13.36 -0.63 2.33
C LYS A 81 -13.54 -2.09 2.74
N LEU A 82 -12.92 -3.02 2.02
CA LEU A 82 -12.96 -4.44 2.34
C LEU A 82 -12.44 -4.72 3.75
N TRP A 83 -11.27 -4.19 4.09
CA TRP A 83 -10.72 -4.31 5.45
C TRP A 83 -11.59 -3.62 6.50
N GLY A 84 -12.25 -2.51 6.17
CA GLY A 84 -13.24 -1.89 7.03
C GLY A 84 -14.44 -2.80 7.31
N VAL A 85 -14.95 -3.49 6.29
CA VAL A 85 -16.02 -4.49 6.43
C VAL A 85 -15.54 -5.70 7.24
N CYS A 86 -14.34 -6.21 6.98
CA CYS A 86 -13.76 -7.31 7.75
C CYS A 86 -13.57 -6.92 9.21
N SER A 87 -13.02 -5.73 9.47
CA SER A 87 -12.89 -5.19 10.82
C SER A 87 -14.25 -5.11 11.50
N HIS A 88 -15.24 -4.49 10.88
CA HIS A 88 -16.57 -4.38 11.47
C HIS A 88 -17.24 -5.75 11.74
N LYS A 89 -17.11 -6.69 10.81
CA LYS A 89 -17.73 -8.03 10.91
C LYS A 89 -17.02 -8.96 11.90
N TRP A 90 -15.70 -8.86 12.00
CA TRP A 90 -14.87 -9.76 12.80
C TRP A 90 -14.32 -9.09 14.07
N THR A 91 -14.70 -7.84 14.37
CA THR A 91 -14.46 -7.25 15.69
C THR A 91 -15.44 -7.88 16.67
N TRP A 92 -14.97 -8.89 17.40
CA TRP A 92 -15.67 -9.35 18.58
C TRP A 92 -15.58 -8.27 19.66
N ASP A 93 -16.69 -8.01 20.33
CA ASP A 93 -16.65 -7.17 21.51
C ASP A 93 -15.79 -7.83 22.59
N ARG A 94 -15.31 -7.01 23.53
CA ARG A 94 -14.37 -7.46 24.57
C ARG A 94 -14.94 -8.58 25.44
N GLN A 95 -16.25 -8.63 25.64
CA GLN A 95 -16.90 -9.70 26.42
C GLN A 95 -16.86 -11.02 25.66
N THR A 96 -17.21 -11.01 24.37
CA THR A 96 -17.15 -12.20 23.50
C THR A 96 -15.72 -12.72 23.38
N TYR A 97 -14.74 -11.84 23.15
CA TYR A 97 -13.33 -12.22 23.14
C TYR A 97 -12.87 -12.82 24.48
N ASN A 98 -13.21 -12.17 25.60
CA ASN A 98 -12.86 -12.66 26.94
C ASN A 98 -13.49 -14.03 27.24
N MET A 99 -14.73 -14.27 26.80
CA MET A 99 -15.39 -15.57 26.98
C MET A 99 -14.61 -16.68 26.27
N PHE A 100 -14.34 -16.53 24.97
CA PHE A 100 -13.59 -17.52 24.21
C PHE A 100 -12.17 -17.69 24.74
N PHE A 101 -11.51 -16.61 25.16
CA PHE A 101 -10.18 -16.66 25.76
C PHE A 101 -10.17 -17.42 27.09
N ARG A 102 -11.20 -17.25 27.92
CA ARG A 102 -11.37 -17.99 29.19
C ARG A 102 -11.61 -19.47 28.94
N ILE A 103 -12.44 -19.82 27.95
CA ILE A 103 -12.66 -21.21 27.53
C ILE A 103 -11.35 -21.83 27.04
N TRP A 104 -10.60 -21.12 26.20
CA TRP A 104 -9.30 -21.58 25.73
C TRP A 104 -8.29 -21.80 26.86
N ARG A 105 -8.20 -20.87 27.82
CA ARG A 105 -7.37 -21.03 29.02
C ARG A 105 -7.80 -22.19 29.92
N ALA A 106 -9.08 -22.54 29.94
CA ALA A 106 -9.62 -23.62 30.75
C ALA A 106 -9.47 -25.02 30.12
N LEU A 107 -9.28 -25.09 28.80
CA LEU A 107 -9.12 -26.37 28.08
C LEU A 107 -7.98 -27.26 28.62
N PRO A 108 -6.79 -26.73 28.97
CA PRO A 108 -5.75 -27.52 29.61
C PRO A 108 -6.16 -28.10 30.98
N ALA A 109 -6.93 -27.34 31.78
CA ALA A 109 -7.39 -27.78 33.09
C ALA A 109 -8.46 -28.87 33.00
N LEU A 110 -9.34 -28.81 31.99
CA LEU A 110 -10.35 -29.85 31.72
C LEU A 110 -9.74 -31.16 31.19
N ARG A 111 -8.54 -31.13 30.60
CA ARG A 111 -7.78 -32.33 30.21
C ARG A 111 -7.04 -32.98 31.38
N GLY A 112 -6.66 -32.21 32.40
CA GLY A 112 -5.94 -32.72 33.56
C GLY A 112 -6.80 -33.50 34.57
N THR A 113 -8.14 -33.34 34.52
CA THR A 113 -9.05 -34.02 35.45
C THR A 113 -9.50 -35.41 35.01
N SER A 114 -9.20 -35.82 33.76
CA SER A 114 -9.51 -37.17 33.26
C SER A 114 -8.42 -38.21 33.58
N ASP A 115 -7.26 -37.79 34.09
CA ASP A 115 -6.09 -38.67 34.30
C ASP A 115 -5.86 -39.06 35.78
N GLN A 116 -6.77 -38.67 36.69
CA GLN A 116 -6.73 -39.06 38.11
C GLN A 116 -7.83 -40.05 38.54
N THR A 117 -8.45 -40.77 37.59
CA THR A 117 -9.37 -41.86 37.90
C THR A 117 -9.05 -43.11 37.09
N ARG A 118 -7.92 -43.75 37.37
CA ARG A 118 -7.75 -45.19 37.18
C ARG A 118 -7.13 -45.80 38.42
N PRO A 119 -7.76 -46.84 39.01
CA PRO A 119 -7.24 -47.57 40.16
C PRO A 119 -5.94 -48.32 39.84
#